data_AF-A0A820LSQ4-F1
#
_entry.id   AF-A0A820LSQ4-F1
#
_cell.length_a   1.000
_cell.length_b   1.000
_cell.length_c   1.000
_cell.angle_alpha   90.00
_cell.angle_beta   90.00
_cell.angle_gamma   90.00
#
_symmetry.space_group_name_H-M   'P 1'
#
loop_
_entity.id
_entity.type
_entity.pdbx_description
1 polymer ?
#
loop_
_entity_poly.entity_id
_entity_poly.type
_entity_poly.pdbx_seq_one_letter_code
_entity_poly.pdbx_strand_id
1 'polypeptide(L)'
;MTCKIFTEWLQDLDLIMRKQKRHILLFLDNAPVHPPDVQLENIKLDFFPPNTTAKIQPIDQGVIRAFKAYYRRHLVKHIIASADVAVTPSIIDGIDALQQISITDEIISAEDRSIKELDGVLRHLTIGGKPISGYDYV
;
A
#
# COMPACT_ATOMS: atom_id res chain seq x y z
N MET A 1 -2.98 7.52 15.34
CA MET A 1 -3.41 6.29 16.03
C MET A 1 -2.59 6.14 17.30
N THR A 2 -3.17 5.71 18.41
CA THR A 2 -2.42 5.44 19.66
C THR A 2 -2.12 3.93 19.76
N CYS A 3 -1.10 3.57 20.54
CA CYS A 3 -0.73 2.16 20.76
C CYS A 3 -1.92 1.34 21.27
N LYS A 4 -2.68 1.88 22.24
CA LYS A 4 -3.90 1.26 22.77
C LYS A 4 -4.94 0.95 21.68
N ILE A 5 -5.27 1.94 20.85
CA ILE A 5 -6.28 1.79 19.78
C ILE A 5 -5.81 0.73 18.75
N PHE A 6 -4.51 0.72 18.45
CA PHE A 6 -3.96 -0.26 17.51
C PHE A 6 -3.99 -1.69 18.06
N THR A 7 -3.66 -1.86 19.34
CA THR A 7 -3.75 -3.16 20.01
C THR A 7 -5.18 -3.69 20.04
N GLU A 8 -6.15 -2.86 20.40
CA GLU A 8 -7.58 -3.23 20.38
C GLU A 8 -8.01 -3.68 18.99
N TRP A 9 -7.63 -2.92 17.96
CA TRP A 9 -7.90 -3.29 16.56
C TRP A 9 -7.23 -4.62 16.14
N LEU A 10 -5.98 -4.86 16.54
CA LEU A 10 -5.27 -6.12 16.25
C LEU A 10 -5.97 -7.33 16.88
N GLN A 11 -6.47 -7.20 18.11
CA GLN A 11 -7.19 -8.25 18.81
C GLN A 11 -8.52 -8.58 18.11
N ASP A 12 -9.25 -7.56 17.66
CA ASP A 12 -10.47 -7.74 16.89
C ASP A 12 -10.19 -8.44 15.55
N LEU A 13 -9.12 -8.06 14.87
CA LEU A 13 -8.70 -8.69 13.62
C LEU A 13 -8.33 -10.16 13.83
N ASP A 14 -7.60 -10.49 14.90
CA ASP A 14 -7.22 -11.87 15.23
C ASP A 14 -8.45 -12.73 15.51
N LEU A 15 -9.43 -12.19 16.24
CA LEU A 15 -10.71 -12.85 16.49
C LEU A 15 -11.47 -13.14 15.18
N ILE A 16 -11.44 -12.20 14.23
CA ILE A 16 -12.04 -12.38 12.90
C ILE A 16 -11.31 -13.49 12.14
N MET A 17 -9.98 -13.46 12.11
CA MET A 17 -9.17 -14.48 11.41
C MET A 17 -9.37 -15.87 12.01
N ARG A 18 -9.47 -15.97 13.33
CA ARG A 18 -9.80 -17.21 14.05
C ARG A 18 -11.17 -17.75 13.67
N LYS A 19 -12.20 -16.90 13.66
CA LYS A 19 -13.57 -17.29 13.22
C LYS A 19 -13.57 -17.78 11.76
N GLN A 20 -12.74 -17.19 10.92
CA GLN A 20 -12.56 -17.60 9.53
C GLN A 20 -11.63 -18.82 9.37
N LYS A 21 -11.02 -19.32 10.45
CA LYS A 21 -10.01 -20.40 10.44
C LYS A 21 -8.83 -20.08 9.52
N ARG A 22 -8.38 -18.83 9.51
CA ARG A 22 -7.27 -18.35 8.68
C ARG A 22 -6.09 -17.96 9.55
N HIS A 23 -4.89 -18.29 9.08
CA HIS A 23 -3.64 -17.75 9.60
C HIS A 23 -3.08 -16.76 8.59
N ILE A 24 -2.67 -15.58 9.06
CA ILE A 24 -2.14 -14.52 8.20
C ILE A 24 -0.83 -13.98 8.75
N LEU A 25 0.02 -13.50 7.85
CA LEU A 25 1.21 -12.71 8.15
C LEU A 25 0.87 -11.24 7.87
N LEU A 26 1.03 -10.38 8.87
CA LEU A 26 0.79 -8.95 8.76
C LEU A 26 2.12 -8.20 8.88
N PHE A 27 2.49 -7.50 7.80
CA PHE A 27 3.68 -6.67 7.77
C PHE A 27 3.38 -5.24 8.25
N LEU A 28 4.18 -4.73 9.18
CA LEU A 28 4.07 -3.39 9.76
C LEU A 28 5.34 -2.56 9.49
N ASP A 29 5.21 -1.23 9.49
CA ASP A 29 6.36 -0.33 9.56
C ASP A 29 6.92 -0.25 10.98
N ASN A 30 8.07 0.42 11.17
CA ASN A 30 8.69 0.56 12.49
C ASN A 30 8.12 1.75 13.30
N ALA A 31 6.82 2.03 13.18
CA ALA A 31 6.21 3.16 13.88
C ALA A 31 6.17 2.91 15.41
N PRO A 32 6.43 3.92 16.26
CA PRO A 32 6.46 3.76 17.73
C PRO A 32 5.13 3.33 18.36
N VAL A 33 4.04 3.43 17.60
CA VAL A 33 2.68 3.05 18.00
C VAL A 33 2.52 1.53 18.03
N HIS A 34 3.36 0.77 17.32
CA HIS A 34 3.23 -0.67 17.24
C HIS A 34 3.74 -1.34 18.52
N PRO A 35 2.87 -2.08 19.22
CA PRO A 35 3.27 -2.77 20.44
C PRO A 35 4.23 -3.92 20.09
N PRO A 36 5.36 -4.06 20.79
CA PRO A 36 6.32 -5.12 20.52
C PRO A 36 5.79 -6.51 20.87
N ASP A 37 4.90 -6.61 21.88
CA ASP A 37 4.50 -7.88 22.49
C ASP A 37 2.97 -8.01 22.65
N VAL A 38 2.23 -8.11 21.53
CA VAL A 38 0.81 -8.50 21.56
C VAL A 38 0.70 -9.99 21.30
N GLN A 39 0.00 -10.71 22.17
CA GLN A 39 -0.30 -12.12 21.97
C GLN A 39 -1.46 -12.27 21.00
N LEU A 40 -1.19 -12.90 19.85
CA LEU A 40 -2.15 -13.17 18.78
C LEU A 40 -2.06 -14.66 18.40
N GLU A 41 -3.20 -15.31 18.14
CA GLU A 41 -3.25 -16.75 17.84
C GLU A 41 -3.15 -17.04 16.33
N ASN A 42 -3.79 -16.18 15.53
CA ASN A 42 -4.00 -16.38 14.10
C ASN A 42 -3.23 -15.39 13.22
N ILE A 43 -2.67 -14.34 13.81
CA ILE A 43 -1.88 -13.32 13.14
C ILE A 43 -0.43 -13.41 13.60
N LYS A 44 0.49 -13.55 12.64
CA LYS A 44 1.93 -13.31 12.86
C LYS A 44 2.25 -11.89 12.43
N LEU A 45 2.88 -11.11 13.31
CA LEU A 45 3.40 -9.79 12.97
C LEU A 45 4.84 -9.91 12.48
N ASP A 46 5.17 -9.14 11.45
CA ASP A 46 6.54 -8.97 10.97
C ASP A 46 6.77 -7.50 10.61
N PHE A 47 8.00 -7.04 10.74
CA PHE A 47 8.34 -5.63 10.59
C PHE A 47 9.25 -5.43 9.40
N PHE A 48 8.95 -4.41 8.59
CA PHE A 48 9.85 -4.04 7.50
C PHE A 48 11.19 -3.52 8.04
N PRO A 49 12.27 -3.59 7.25
CA PRO A 49 13.51 -2.93 7.61
C PRO A 49 13.32 -1.42 7.86
N PRO A 50 14.13 -0.80 8.72
CA PRO A 50 14.10 0.65 8.91
C PRO A 50 14.32 1.38 7.59
N ASN A 51 13.61 2.50 7.38
CA ASN A 51 13.70 3.36 6.19
C ASN A 51 13.29 2.74 4.84
N THR A 52 12.59 1.59 4.83
CA THR A 52 12.03 1.01 3.59
C THR A 52 10.55 1.28 3.39
N THR A 53 9.89 2.01 4.31
CA THR A 53 8.43 2.17 4.35
C THR A 53 7.84 2.71 3.05
N ALA A 54 8.33 3.86 2.58
CA ALA A 54 7.88 4.49 1.34
C ALA A 54 8.16 3.67 0.08
N LYS A 55 8.98 2.62 0.18
CA LYS A 55 9.47 1.82 -0.94
C LYS A 55 8.84 0.45 -1.04
N ILE A 56 8.52 -0.20 0.08
CA ILE A 56 8.03 -1.59 0.10
C ILE A 56 6.56 -1.65 0.47
N GLN A 57 6.03 -0.65 1.19
CA GLN A 57 4.65 -0.73 1.63
C GLN A 57 3.69 -0.53 0.45
N PRO A 58 2.82 -1.52 0.15
CA PRO A 58 1.83 -1.40 -0.92
C PRO A 58 0.90 -0.20 -0.72
N ILE A 59 0.71 0.19 0.55
CA ILE A 59 -0.12 1.34 0.91
C ILE A 59 0.49 2.65 0.39
N ASP A 60 1.82 2.80 0.51
CA ASP A 60 2.58 3.95 0.05
C ASP A 60 2.81 3.91 -1.48
N GLN A 61 2.87 2.71 -2.06
CA GLN A 61 3.13 2.51 -3.50
C GLN A 61 1.94 2.78 -4.43
N GLY A 62 0.72 2.89 -3.92
CA GLY A 62 -0.42 3.16 -4.81
C GLY A 62 -1.76 3.37 -4.13
N VAL A 63 -2.00 2.70 -3.00
CA VAL A 63 -3.31 2.77 -2.33
C VAL A 63 -3.59 4.19 -1.81
N ILE A 64 -2.66 4.80 -1.07
CA ILE A 64 -2.81 6.18 -0.57
C ILE A 64 -3.06 7.14 -1.74
N ARG A 65 -2.37 6.91 -2.86
CA ARG A 65 -2.46 7.77 -4.02
C ARG A 65 -3.79 7.65 -4.74
N ALA A 66 -4.22 6.43 -5.04
CA ALA A 66 -5.53 6.17 -5.62
C ALA A 66 -6.62 6.76 -4.73
N PHE A 67 -6.52 6.53 -3.43
CA PHE A 67 -7.45 7.12 -2.45
C PHE A 67 -7.49 8.65 -2.52
N LYS A 68 -6.34 9.33 -2.55
CA LYS A 68 -6.28 10.79 -2.72
C LYS A 68 -6.91 11.26 -4.04
N ALA A 69 -6.69 10.54 -5.14
CA ALA A 69 -7.30 10.86 -6.43
C ALA A 69 -8.83 10.74 -6.37
N TYR A 70 -9.35 9.61 -5.87
CA TYR A 70 -10.79 9.40 -5.68
C TYR A 70 -11.40 10.44 -4.75
N TYR A 71 -10.75 10.75 -3.63
CA TYR A 71 -11.21 11.75 -2.68
C TYR A 71 -11.31 13.14 -3.32
N ARG A 72 -10.27 13.57 -4.05
CA ARG A 72 -10.27 14.86 -4.76
C ARG A 72 -11.38 14.92 -5.82
N ARG A 73 -11.61 13.84 -6.56
CA ARG A 73 -12.70 13.75 -7.54
C ARG A 73 -14.05 13.98 -6.86
N HIS A 74 -14.26 13.29 -5.75
CA HIS A 74 -15.50 13.40 -4.99
C HIS A 74 -15.68 14.82 -4.42
N LEU A 75 -14.61 15.42 -3.90
CA LEU A 75 -14.61 16.78 -3.37
C LEU A 75 -14.94 17.82 -4.46
N VAL A 76 -14.33 17.72 -5.63
CA VAL A 76 -14.61 18.63 -6.75
C VAL A 76 -16.06 18.48 -7.20
N LYS A 77 -16.57 17.26 -7.35
CA LYS A 77 -17.99 17.02 -7.67
C LYS A 77 -18.92 17.65 -6.63
N HIS A 78 -18.60 17.51 -5.34
CA HIS A 78 -19.38 18.10 -4.25
C HIS A 78 -19.37 19.64 -4.29
N ILE A 79 -18.20 20.26 -4.49
CA ILE A 79 -18.07 21.72 -4.58
C ILE A 79 -18.87 22.27 -5.76
N ILE A 80 -18.74 21.65 -6.93
CA ILE A 80 -19.46 22.10 -8.12
C ILE A 80 -20.98 21.95 -7.92
N ALA A 81 -21.44 20.82 -7.37
CA ALA A 81 -22.85 20.61 -7.03
C ALA A 81 -23.38 21.64 -6.03
N SER A 82 -22.50 22.21 -5.19
CA SER A 82 -22.84 23.23 -4.20
C SER A 82 -22.78 24.67 -4.75
N ALA A 83 -22.21 24.88 -5.94
CA ALA A 83 -21.86 26.21 -6.45
C ALA A 83 -22.85 26.80 -7.47
N ASP A 84 -23.99 26.16 -7.76
CA ASP A 84 -24.94 26.54 -8.83
C ASP A 84 -24.27 26.74 -10.21
N VAL A 85 -23.09 26.14 -10.41
CA VAL A 85 -22.39 26.14 -11.70
C VAL A 85 -22.95 25.00 -12.54
N ALA A 86 -23.43 25.30 -13.75
CA ALA A 86 -23.90 24.29 -14.69
C ALA A 86 -22.74 23.33 -15.04
N VAL A 87 -22.78 22.13 -14.46
CA VAL A 87 -21.77 21.09 -14.69
C VAL A 87 -21.99 20.52 -16.08
N THR A 88 -21.16 20.88 -17.03
CA THR A 88 -21.23 20.26 -18.35
C THR A 88 -20.48 18.93 -18.35
N PRO A 89 -20.94 17.91 -19.09
CA PRO A 89 -20.24 16.63 -19.23
C PRO A 89 -18.77 16.78 -19.60
N SER A 90 -18.43 17.76 -20.45
CA SER A 90 -17.05 18.09 -20.83
C SER A 90 -16.13 18.47 -19.65
N ILE A 91 -16.64 19.14 -18.61
CA ILE A 91 -15.85 19.46 -17.42
C ILE A 91 -15.58 18.19 -16.60
N ILE A 92 -16.56 17.29 -16.51
CA ILE A 92 -16.43 16.00 -15.81
C ILE A 92 -15.43 15.12 -16.56
N ASP A 93 -15.56 15.04 -17.89
CA ASP A 93 -14.68 14.25 -18.76
C ASP A 93 -13.24 14.76 -18.71
N GLY A 94 -13.05 16.09 -18.65
CA GLY A 94 -11.73 16.70 -18.49
C GLY A 94 -11.09 16.39 -17.13
N ILE A 95 -11.86 16.41 -16.04
CA ILE A 95 -11.37 16.03 -14.70
C ILE A 95 -11.01 14.55 -14.66
N ASP A 96 -11.86 13.68 -15.21
CA ASP A 96 -11.62 12.24 -15.24
C ASP A 96 -10.39 11.90 -16.11
N ALA A 97 -10.21 12.55 -17.27
CA ALA A 97 -9.05 12.36 -18.14
C ALA A 97 -7.72 12.79 -17.47
N LEU A 98 -7.69 13.96 -16.82
CA LEU A 98 -6.50 14.45 -16.12
C LEU A 98 -6.09 13.55 -14.94
N GLN A 99 -7.06 12.95 -14.26
CA GLN A 99 -6.78 12.00 -13.20
C GLN A 99 -6.27 10.65 -13.73
N GLN A 100 -6.85 10.15 -14.83
CA GLN A 100 -6.42 8.88 -15.42
C GLN A 100 -4.96 8.94 -15.90
N ILE A 101 -4.58 10.01 -16.61
CA ILE A 101 -3.20 10.22 -17.10
C ILE A 101 -2.21 10.25 -15.93
N SER A 102 -2.54 11.00 -14.88
CA SER A 102 -1.70 11.05 -13.68
C SER A 102 -1.55 9.64 -13.08
N ILE A 103 -2.64 8.91 -12.89
CA ILE A 103 -2.64 7.56 -12.31
C ILE A 103 -1.74 6.62 -13.11
N THR A 104 -1.90 6.58 -14.44
CA THR A 104 -1.16 5.66 -15.33
C THR A 104 0.36 5.92 -15.34
N ASP A 105 0.80 7.17 -15.45
CA ASP A 105 2.25 7.48 -15.55
C ASP A 105 3.01 7.07 -14.30
N GLU A 106 2.37 7.20 -13.15
CA GLU A 106 2.99 6.85 -11.87
C GLU A 106 2.91 5.34 -11.56
N ILE A 107 1.90 4.59 -12.03
CA ILE A 107 1.87 3.12 -11.96
C ILE A 107 3.05 2.53 -12.73
N ILE A 108 3.27 3.00 -13.96
CA ILE A 108 4.40 2.60 -14.80
C ILE A 108 5.72 2.90 -14.07
N SER A 109 5.83 4.08 -13.45
CA SER A 109 7.04 4.43 -12.68
C SER A 109 7.27 3.56 -11.43
N ALA A 110 6.20 3.11 -10.79
CA ALA A 110 6.25 2.31 -9.56
C ALA A 110 6.62 0.85 -9.84
N GLU A 111 6.12 0.28 -10.94
CA GLU A 111 6.48 -1.06 -11.40
C GLU A 111 7.96 -1.13 -11.79
N ASP A 112 8.44 -0.17 -12.59
CA ASP A 112 9.86 -0.09 -12.99
C ASP A 112 10.80 0.04 -11.79
N ARG A 113 10.40 0.79 -10.75
CA ARG A 113 11.18 0.94 -9.52
C ARG A 113 11.17 -0.35 -8.70
N SER A 114 10.01 -1.00 -8.57
CA SER A 114 9.86 -2.26 -7.82
C SER A 114 10.64 -3.41 -8.45
N ILE A 115 10.65 -3.52 -9.78
CA ILE A 115 11.45 -4.52 -10.52
C ILE A 115 12.95 -4.31 -10.29
N LYS A 116 13.44 -3.07 -10.37
CA LYS A 116 14.85 -2.75 -10.13
C LYS A 116 15.30 -3.03 -8.69
N GLU A 117 14.42 -2.81 -7.71
CA GLU A 117 14.74 -3.04 -6.30
C GLU A 117 14.67 -4.53 -5.91
N LEU A 118 13.73 -5.31 -6.47
CA LEU A 118 13.72 -6.78 -6.33
C LEU A 118 14.98 -7.41 -6.91
N ASP A 119 15.44 -6.94 -8.07
CA ASP A 119 16.72 -7.35 -8.67
C ASP A 119 17.93 -6.94 -7.81
N GLY A 120 17.83 -5.86 -7.04
CA GLY A 120 18.83 -5.47 -6.04
C GLY A 120 18.89 -6.40 -4.83
N VAL A 121 17.73 -6.84 -4.33
CA VAL A 121 17.63 -7.77 -3.19
C VAL A 121 18.10 -9.18 -3.59
N LEU A 122 17.69 -9.66 -4.76
CA LEU A 122 18.05 -10.99 -5.27
C LEU A 122 19.56 -11.16 -5.49
N ARG A 123 20.27 -10.09 -5.88
CA ARG A 123 21.74 -10.11 -6.03
C ARG A 123 22.52 -10.41 -4.74
N HIS A 124 21.93 -10.17 -3.58
CA HIS A 124 22.56 -10.42 -2.28
C HIS A 124 22.11 -11.74 -1.66
N LEU A 125 21.12 -12.41 -2.24
CA LEU A 125 20.68 -13.72 -1.82
C LEU A 125 21.52 -14.78 -2.54
N THR A 126 22.17 -15.65 -1.77
CA THR A 126 22.93 -16.80 -2.28
C THR A 126 22.26 -18.10 -1.84
N ILE A 127 22.10 -19.06 -2.75
CA ILE A 127 21.68 -20.42 -2.41
C ILE A 127 22.91 -21.33 -2.55
N GLY A 128 23.32 -21.97 -1.44
CA GLY A 128 24.50 -22.84 -1.42
C GLY A 128 25.84 -22.14 -1.68
N GLY A 129 25.94 -20.84 -1.40
CA GLY A 129 27.15 -20.04 -1.62
C GLY A 129 27.33 -19.51 -3.04
N LYS A 130 26.34 -19.67 -3.93
CA LYS A 130 26.33 -19.06 -5.27
C LYS A 130 25.28 -17.94 -5.35
N PRO A 131 25.60 -16.78 -5.96
CA PRO A 131 24.63 -15.72 -6.23
C PRO A 131 23.52 -16.22 -7.16
N ILE A 132 22.29 -15.81 -6.89
CA ILE A 132 21.15 -16.07 -7.76
C ILE A 132 21.25 -15.07 -8.94
N SER A 133 21.83 -15.50 -10.06
CA SER A 133 21.90 -14.68 -11.29
C SER A 133 20.52 -14.59 -11.94
N GLY A 134 20.04 -13.36 -12.17
CA GLY A 134 18.71 -13.05 -12.73
C GLY A 134 18.51 -13.32 -14.22
N TYR A 135 19.38 -14.09 -14.88
CA TYR A 135 19.26 -14.41 -16.30
C TYR A 135 19.72 -15.83 -16.58
N ASP A 136 18.84 -16.81 -16.38
CA ASP A 136 18.91 -18.13 -17.01
C ASP A 136 17.45 -18.62 -17.23
N TYR A 137 16.76 -17.94 -18.13
CA TYR A 137 15.59 -18.49 -18.82
C TYR A 137 15.97 -18.57 -20.30
N VAL A 138 16.14 -19.81 -20.79
CA VAL A 138 16.20 -20.13 -22.22
C VAL A 138 14.89 -19.73 -22.89
#